data_AF-A0A7V8Y287-F1
#
_entry.id   AF-A0A7V8Y287-F1
#
_cell.length_a   1.000
_cell.length_b   1.000
_cell.length_c   1.000
_cell.angle_alpha   90.00
_cell.angle_beta   90.00
_cell.angle_gamma   90.00
#
_symmetry.space_group_name_H-M   'P 1'
#
loop_
_entity.id
_entity.type
_entity.pdbx_description
1 polymer ?
#
loop_
_entity_poly.entity_id
_entity_poly.type
_entity_poly.pdbx_seq_one_letter_code
_entity_poly.pdbx_strand_id
1 'polypeptide(L)'
;MLTNLGNVLDAACGPAATDPVPREIEQRARAEGVACLRAAGIEWAGESPDEDILAELPPMRPVHGRMRPGGSTWQSLARGHASLEADYLNGEIVLLGRLHGVATPVNAALQRLAWRLVREGLAPGSVDVSELLTA
;
A
#
# COMPACT_ATOMS: atom_id res chain seq x y z
N MET A 1 -3.30 0.88 -8.92
CA MET A 1 -2.31 1.63 -8.13
C MET A 1 -2.86 2.00 -6.76
N LEU A 2 -4.03 2.67 -6.69
CA LEU A 2 -4.65 3.07 -5.41
C LEU A 2 -4.92 1.90 -4.45
N THR A 3 -5.27 0.73 -4.99
CA THR A 3 -5.44 -0.53 -4.23
C THR A 3 -4.17 -1.04 -3.56
N ASN A 4 -3.00 -0.57 -4.00
CA ASN A 4 -1.72 -1.06 -3.52
C ASN A 4 -1.04 -0.07 -2.55
N LEU A 5 -1.67 1.07 -2.24
CA LEU A 5 -1.11 2.06 -1.31
C LEU A 5 -1.01 1.52 0.13
N GLY A 6 -1.80 0.50 0.47
CA GLY A 6 -1.75 -0.21 1.75
C GLY A 6 -0.68 -1.30 1.84
N ASN A 7 0.05 -1.61 0.76
CA ASN A 7 1.01 -2.72 0.72
C ASN A 7 2.10 -2.64 1.81
N VAL A 8 2.51 -1.42 2.20
CA VAL A 8 3.49 -1.22 3.27
C VAL A 8 2.93 -1.60 4.65
N LEU A 9 1.61 -1.51 4.85
CA LEU A 9 0.96 -1.87 6.11
C LEU A 9 0.93 -3.39 6.28
N ASP A 10 0.65 -4.14 5.22
CA ASP A 10 0.78 -5.60 5.25
C ASP A 10 2.22 -6.05 5.55
N ALA A 11 3.20 -5.28 5.08
CA ALA A 11 4.62 -5.49 5.40
C ALA A 11 4.90 -5.24 6.90
N ALA A 12 4.38 -4.13 7.42
CA ALA A 12 4.65 -3.65 8.77
C ALA A 12 3.93 -4.46 9.85
N CYS A 13 2.68 -4.86 9.59
CA CYS A 13 1.77 -5.46 10.56
C CYS A 13 1.58 -6.97 10.37
N GLY A 14 2.06 -7.55 9.25
CA GLY A 14 1.66 -8.89 8.83
C GLY A 14 0.25 -8.89 8.23
N PRO A 15 -0.40 -10.06 8.03
CA PRO A 15 -1.75 -10.13 7.49
C PRO A 15 -2.74 -9.42 8.42
N ALA A 16 -2.98 -8.14 8.16
CA ALA A 16 -3.76 -7.24 9.01
C ALA A 16 -5.21 -7.11 8.52
N ALA A 17 -5.67 -8.02 7.65
CA ALA A 17 -6.97 -7.99 6.98
C ALA A 17 -8.18 -7.97 7.95
N THR A 18 -7.97 -8.06 9.27
CA THR A 18 -9.01 -7.92 10.30
C THR A 18 -8.81 -6.77 11.28
N ASP A 19 -7.70 -6.03 11.26
CA ASP A 19 -7.44 -4.94 12.20
C ASP A 19 -8.10 -3.61 11.69
N PRO A 20 -8.85 -2.89 12.53
CA PRO A 20 -9.45 -1.60 12.14
C PRO A 20 -8.43 -0.50 11.83
N VAL A 21 -7.29 -0.45 12.52
CA VAL A 21 -6.34 0.67 12.40
C VAL A 21 -5.63 0.69 11.04
N PRO A 22 -4.99 -0.41 10.58
CA PRO A 22 -4.39 -0.46 9.24
C PRO A 22 -5.38 -0.16 8.11
N ARG A 23 -6.63 -0.62 8.25
CA ARG A 23 -7.69 -0.31 7.28
C ARG A 23 -8.04 1.16 7.19
N GLU A 24 -8.09 1.85 8.32
CA GLU A 24 -8.34 3.29 8.32
C GLU A 24 -7.19 4.05 7.65
N ILE A 25 -5.94 3.65 7.92
CA ILE A 25 -4.75 4.24 7.28
C ILE A 25 -4.79 4.02 5.76
N GLU A 26 -5.13 2.81 5.31
CA GLU A 26 -5.30 2.48 3.88
C GLU A 26 -6.36 3.37 3.22
N GLN A 27 -7.53 3.53 3.87
CA GLN A 27 -8.61 4.39 3.36
C GLN A 27 -8.18 5.85 3.25
N ARG A 28 -7.46 6.38 4.24
CA ARG A 28 -6.94 7.75 4.22
C ARG A 28 -5.89 7.94 3.13
N ALA A 29 -4.94 7.01 3.00
CA ALA A 29 -3.93 7.03 1.93
C ALA A 29 -4.59 7.00 0.54
N ARG A 30 -5.65 6.21 0.39
CA ARG A 30 -6.43 6.14 -0.84
C ARG A 30 -7.19 7.44 -1.11
N ALA A 31 -7.80 8.05 -0.09
CA ALA A 31 -8.49 9.32 -0.23
C ALA A 31 -7.55 10.44 -0.70
N GLU A 32 -6.33 10.51 -0.15
CA GLU A 32 -5.28 11.41 -0.62
C GLU A 32 -4.91 11.15 -2.09
N GLY A 33 -4.74 9.89 -2.47
CA GLY A 33 -4.42 9.51 -3.85
C GLY A 33 -5.51 9.93 -4.84
N VAL A 34 -6.78 9.71 -4.50
CA VAL A 34 -7.92 10.18 -5.30
C VAL A 34 -7.94 11.70 -5.41
N ALA A 35 -7.66 12.42 -4.32
CA ALA A 35 -7.60 13.88 -4.34
C ALA A 35 -6.49 14.39 -5.27
N CYS A 36 -5.31 13.75 -5.25
CA CYS A 36 -4.20 14.09 -6.14
C CYS A 36 -4.53 13.84 -7.61
N LEU A 37 -5.09 12.67 -7.94
CA LEU A 37 -5.47 12.32 -9.31
C LEU A 37 -6.53 13.29 -9.87
N ARG A 38 -7.54 13.63 -9.05
CA ARG A 38 -8.54 14.65 -9.41
C ARG A 38 -7.90 16.01 -9.65
N ALA A 39 -7.01 16.47 -8.77
CA ALA A 39 -6.33 17.77 -8.92
C ALA A 39 -5.41 17.81 -10.15
N ALA A 40 -4.87 16.65 -10.56
CA ALA A 40 -4.06 16.50 -11.76
C ALA A 40 -4.89 16.33 -13.05
N GLY A 41 -6.21 16.17 -12.95
CA GLY A 41 -7.07 15.88 -14.11
C GLY A 41 -6.84 14.49 -14.70
N ILE A 42 -6.32 13.55 -13.91
CA ILE A 42 -6.02 12.18 -14.34
C ILE A 42 -7.23 11.29 -14.00
N GLU A 43 -7.78 10.63 -15.00
CA GLU A 43 -8.79 9.58 -14.79
C GLU A 43 -8.14 8.32 -14.23
N TRP A 44 -8.85 7.61 -13.35
CA TRP A 44 -8.42 6.32 -12.83
C TRP A 44 -9.56 5.31 -12.91
N ALA A 45 -9.22 4.05 -13.16
CA ALA A 45 -10.17 2.96 -13.01
C ALA A 45 -10.63 2.92 -11.54
N GLY A 46 -11.96 2.97 -11.33
CA GLY A 46 -12.61 3.08 -10.02
C GLY A 46 -12.39 1.88 -9.08
N GLU A 47 -13.26 1.72 -8.09
CA GLU A 47 -13.09 0.75 -6.97
C GLU A 47 -13.08 -0.71 -7.34
N SER A 48 -13.52 -1.05 -8.54
CA SER A 48 -13.55 -2.41 -9.01
C SER A 48 -12.39 -2.58 -9.99
N PRO A 49 -11.48 -3.57 -9.82
CA PRO A 49 -11.09 -4.29 -11.02
C PRO A 49 -12.41 -4.66 -11.68
N ASP A 50 -12.63 -4.38 -12.97
CA ASP A 50 -13.81 -4.90 -13.65
C ASP A 50 -13.96 -6.35 -13.18
N GLU A 51 -15.09 -6.72 -12.59
CA GLU A 51 -15.25 -8.06 -11.99
C GLU A 51 -14.90 -9.13 -13.03
N ASP A 52 -15.09 -8.78 -14.31
CA ASP A 52 -14.61 -9.46 -15.50
C ASP A 52 -13.08 -9.68 -15.54
N ILE A 53 -12.26 -8.65 -15.29
CA ILE A 53 -10.79 -8.77 -15.21
C ILE A 53 -10.39 -9.69 -14.05
N LEU A 54 -11.01 -9.56 -12.87
CA LEU A 54 -10.68 -10.41 -11.71
C LEU A 54 -11.15 -11.85 -11.91
N ALA A 55 -12.28 -12.06 -12.60
CA ALA A 55 -12.81 -13.37 -12.97
C ALA A 55 -11.96 -14.06 -14.07
N GLU A 56 -11.30 -13.28 -14.93
CA GLU A 56 -10.36 -13.81 -15.93
C GLU A 56 -8.97 -14.13 -15.35
N LEU A 57 -8.61 -13.58 -14.19
CA LEU A 57 -7.35 -13.94 -13.54
C LEU A 57 -7.43 -15.38 -13.02
N PRO A 58 -6.47 -16.25 -13.37
CA PRO A 58 -6.44 -17.61 -12.86
C PRO A 58 -6.36 -17.57 -11.32
N PRO A 59 -7.22 -18.33 -10.61
CA PRO A 59 -7.22 -18.32 -9.15
C PRO A 59 -5.86 -18.74 -8.62
N MET A 60 -5.39 -18.09 -7.55
CA MET A 60 -4.12 -18.43 -6.91
C MET A 60 -4.13 -19.91 -6.52
N ARG A 61 -3.29 -20.72 -7.20
CA ARG A 61 -3.17 -22.15 -6.92
C ARG A 61 -2.11 -22.41 -5.85
N PRO A 62 -2.35 -23.35 -4.93
CA PRO A 62 -1.33 -23.81 -3.99
C PRO A 62 -0.10 -24.32 -4.74
N VAL A 63 1.09 -23.96 -4.28
CA VAL A 63 2.36 -24.55 -4.72
C VAL A 63 2.74 -25.59 -3.67
N HIS A 64 2.84 -26.87 -4.07
CA HIS A 64 3.11 -28.01 -3.17
C HIS A 64 2.12 -28.20 -2.00
N GLY A 65 0.82 -28.00 -2.23
CA GLY A 65 -0.22 -28.29 -1.23
C GLY A 65 -0.27 -27.33 -0.04
N ARG A 66 0.52 -26.24 -0.08
CA ARG A 66 0.44 -25.14 0.90
C ARG A 66 -0.15 -23.92 0.22
N MET A 67 -1.18 -23.35 0.82
CA MET A 67 -1.59 -21.98 0.50
C MET A 67 -0.41 -21.08 0.90
N ARG A 68 0.15 -20.32 -0.04
CA ARG A 68 1.25 -19.41 0.25
C ARG A 68 0.70 -18.27 1.12
N PRO A 69 1.15 -18.08 2.37
CA PRO A 69 0.76 -16.89 3.11
C PRO A 69 1.41 -15.67 2.45
N GLY A 70 0.61 -14.63 2.20
CA GLY A 70 1.05 -13.35 1.63
C GLY A 70 0.91 -13.27 0.11
N GLY A 71 0.30 -12.17 -0.37
CA GLY A 71 0.21 -11.85 -1.80
C GLY A 71 1.59 -11.62 -2.45
N SER A 72 1.62 -11.40 -3.77
CA SER A 72 2.84 -11.10 -4.55
C SER A 72 3.65 -9.93 -3.97
N THR A 73 2.98 -9.00 -3.29
CA THR A 73 3.55 -7.93 -2.47
C THR A 73 4.43 -8.46 -1.33
N TRP A 74 3.92 -9.34 -0.47
CA TRP A 74 4.69 -9.92 0.66
C TRP A 74 5.98 -10.61 0.20
N GLN A 75 5.96 -11.25 -0.97
CA GLN A 75 7.11 -11.94 -1.56
C GLN A 75 8.17 -11.01 -2.17
N SER A 76 7.78 -9.83 -2.66
CA SER A 76 8.73 -8.78 -3.07
C SER A 76 9.28 -8.03 -1.85
N LEU A 77 8.45 -7.80 -0.84
CA LEU A 77 8.82 -7.19 0.43
C LEU A 77 9.85 -8.03 1.22
N ALA A 78 9.68 -9.35 1.29
CA ALA A 78 10.61 -10.27 1.96
C ALA A 78 12.03 -10.29 1.33
N ARG A 79 12.20 -9.70 0.14
CA ARG A 79 13.49 -9.58 -0.57
C ARG A 79 14.10 -8.17 -0.53
N GLY A 80 13.52 -7.24 0.24
CA GLY A 80 14.06 -5.88 0.41
C GLY A 80 13.56 -4.86 -0.61
N HIS A 81 12.54 -5.17 -1.42
CA HIS A 81 11.99 -4.24 -2.42
C HIS A 81 10.88 -3.33 -1.86
N ALA A 82 10.63 -3.35 -0.55
CA ALA A 82 9.57 -2.57 0.09
C ALA A 82 9.71 -1.07 -0.12
N SER A 83 10.93 -0.54 -0.03
CA SER A 83 11.20 0.88 -0.30
C SER A 83 10.96 1.24 -1.75
N LEU A 84 11.44 0.42 -2.70
CA LEU A 84 11.26 0.64 -4.13
C LEU A 84 9.78 0.65 -4.55
N GLU A 85 8.99 -0.29 -4.03
CA GLU A 85 7.56 -0.35 -4.33
C GLU A 85 6.82 0.84 -3.69
N ALA A 86 7.12 1.19 -2.44
CA ALA A 86 6.50 2.34 -1.77
C ALA A 86 6.90 3.70 -2.39
N ASP A 87 8.13 3.84 -2.90
CA ASP A 87 8.56 5.03 -3.63
C ASP A 87 7.77 5.19 -4.94
N TYR A 88 7.50 4.08 -5.64
CA TYR A 88 6.70 4.12 -6.85
C TYR A 88 5.20 4.31 -6.57
N LEU A 89 4.68 3.76 -5.47
CA LEU A 89 3.26 3.83 -5.14
C LEU A 89 2.92 5.08 -4.32
N ASN A 90 3.39 5.15 -3.08
CA ASN A 90 3.12 6.28 -2.19
C ASN A 90 3.92 7.53 -2.61
N GLY A 91 5.16 7.35 -3.06
CA GLY A 91 6.01 8.45 -3.51
C GLY A 91 5.46 9.19 -4.73
N GLU A 92 4.82 8.48 -5.67
CA GLU A 92 4.14 9.11 -6.81
C GLU A 92 2.94 9.96 -6.36
N ILE A 93 2.15 9.48 -5.39
CA ILE A 93 1.07 10.29 -4.79
C ILE A 93 1.63 11.54 -4.10
N VAL A 94 2.73 11.41 -3.36
CA VAL A 94 3.40 12.55 -2.71
C VAL A 94 3.92 13.55 -3.74
N LEU A 95 4.48 13.08 -4.85
CA LEU A 95 4.95 13.94 -5.94
C LEU A 95 3.78 14.69 -6.57
N LEU A 96 2.71 13.98 -6.95
CA LEU A 96 1.49 14.57 -7.49
C LEU A 96 0.88 15.59 -6.53
N GLY A 97 0.78 15.25 -5.25
CA GLY A 97 0.27 16.17 -4.22
C GLY A 97 1.06 17.48 -4.16
N ARG A 98 2.40 17.40 -4.19
CA ARG A 98 3.27 18.59 -4.23
C ARG A 98 3.10 19.41 -5.51
N LEU A 99 2.97 18.77 -6.67
CA LEU A 99 2.80 19.45 -7.95
C LEU A 99 1.44 20.17 -8.06
N HIS A 100 0.40 19.60 -7.43
CA HIS A 100 -0.98 20.07 -7.56
C HIS A 100 -1.56 20.72 -6.29
N GLY A 101 -0.74 20.93 -5.25
CA GLY A 101 -1.15 21.62 -4.02
C GLY A 101 -2.09 20.81 -3.11
N VAL A 102 -2.03 19.48 -3.17
CA VAL A 102 -2.82 18.57 -2.33
C VAL A 102 -1.94 18.00 -1.22
N ALA A 103 -2.40 18.07 0.02
CA ALA A 103 -1.70 17.48 1.16
C ALA A 103 -1.81 15.94 1.12
N THR A 104 -0.68 15.27 1.28
CA THR A 104 -0.58 13.79 1.29
C THR A 104 0.20 13.25 2.50
N PRO A 105 -0.16 13.64 3.73
CA PRO A 105 0.61 13.26 4.92
C PRO A 105 0.68 11.75 5.15
N VAL A 106 -0.41 11.03 4.91
CA VAL A 106 -0.48 9.58 5.14
C VAL A 106 0.40 8.85 4.12
N ASN A 107 0.31 9.18 2.82
CA ASN A 107 1.20 8.60 1.82
C ASN A 107 2.68 8.90 2.12
N ALA A 108 3.00 10.13 2.56
CA ALA A 108 4.36 10.46 2.94
C ALA A 108 4.84 9.67 4.16
N ALA A 109 3.95 9.39 5.12
CA ALA A 109 4.26 8.61 6.31
C ALA A 109 4.46 7.13 5.98
N LEU A 110 3.63 6.56 5.10
CA LEU A 110 3.77 5.19 4.58
C LEU A 110 5.09 5.01 3.80
N GLN A 111 5.46 5.99 2.96
CA GLN A 111 6.75 5.98 2.26
C GLN A 111 7.91 5.96 3.26
N ARG A 112 7.88 6.82 4.31
CA ARG A 112 8.91 6.82 5.36
C ARG A 112 8.96 5.51 6.14
N LEU A 113 7.80 4.91 6.42
CA LEU A 113 7.72 3.61 7.08
C LEU A 113 8.40 2.52 6.24
N ALA A 114 8.20 2.50 4.92
CA ALA A 114 8.89 1.56 4.02
C ALA A 114 10.41 1.65 4.17
N TRP A 115 10.95 2.87 4.14
CA TRP A 115 12.37 3.15 4.34
C TRP A 115 12.87 2.69 5.71
N ARG A 116 12.08 2.91 6.76
CA ARG A 116 12.39 2.45 8.12
C ARG A 116 12.49 0.93 8.20
N LEU A 117 11.49 0.22 7.67
CA LEU A 117 11.46 -1.25 7.67
C LEU A 117 12.70 -1.85 7.00
N VAL A 118 13.08 -1.32 5.83
CA VAL A 118 14.26 -1.80 5.09
C VAL A 118 15.56 -1.47 5.83
N ARG A 119 15.71 -0.23 6.31
CA ARG A 119 16.93 0.23 7.00
C ARG A 119 17.16 -0.50 8.31
N GLU A 120 16.10 -0.78 9.05
CA GLU A 120 16.16 -1.38 10.39
C GLU A 120 15.98 -2.91 10.36
N GLY A 121 15.69 -3.50 9.19
CA GLY A 121 15.50 -4.95 9.04
C GLY A 121 14.36 -5.49 9.90
N LEU A 122 13.32 -4.68 10.13
CA LEU A 122 12.25 -5.00 11.08
C LEU A 122 11.40 -6.16 10.57
N ALA A 123 11.07 -7.07 11.48
CA ALA A 123 10.19 -8.19 11.17
C ALA A 123 8.75 -7.72 10.93
N PRO A 124 7.99 -8.38 10.04
CA PRO A 124 6.56 -8.13 9.92
C PRO A 124 5.84 -8.28 11.27
N GLY A 125 4.91 -7.38 11.57
CA GLY A 125 4.17 -7.34 12.84
C GLY A 125 4.90 -6.66 14.01
N SER A 126 6.11 -6.11 13.79
CA SER A 126 6.91 -5.47 14.85
C SER A 126 6.71 -3.95 14.98
N VAL A 127 5.93 -3.35 14.09
CA VAL A 127 5.69 -1.90 14.08
C VAL A 127 4.25 -1.60 14.49
N ASP A 128 4.10 -0.77 15.52
CA ASP A 128 2.83 -0.11 15.80
C ASP A 128 2.61 1.02 14.80
N VAL A 129 1.55 0.89 14.00
CA VAL A 129 1.20 1.84 12.93
C VAL A 129 0.16 2.87 13.38
N SER A 130 -0.32 2.83 14.62
CA SER A 130 -1.31 3.78 15.14
C SER A 130 -0.83 5.24 15.08
N GLU A 131 0.48 5.45 15.15
CA GLU A 131 1.12 6.76 14.97
C GLU A 131 0.84 7.38 13.59
N LEU A 132 0.48 6.58 12.58
CA LEU A 132 0.14 7.08 11.24
C LEU A 132 -1.27 7.71 11.17
N LEU A 133 -2.12 7.52 12.19
CA LEU A 133 -3.45 8.14 12.25
C LEU A 133 -3.41 9.63 12.62
N THR A 134 -2.29 10.12 13.15
CA THR A 134 -2.08 11.52 13.53
C THR A 134 -1.32 12.32 12.48
N ALA A 135 -0.90 11.67 11.39
CA ALA A 135 -0.19 12.27 10.27
C ALA A 135 -1.06 13.25 9.48
#